data_AF-A0A6A5QXD3-F1
#
_entry.id   AF-A0A6A5QXD3-F1
#
_cell.length_a   1.000
_cell.length_b   1.000
_cell.length_c   1.000
_cell.angle_alpha   90.00
_cell.angle_beta   90.00
_cell.angle_gamma   90.00
#
_symmetry.space_group_name_H-M   'P 1'
#
loop_
_entity.id
_entity.type
_entity.pdbx_description
1 polymer ?
#
loop_
_entity_poly.entity_id
_entity_poly.type
_entity_poly.pdbx_seq_one_letter_code
_entity_poly.pdbx_strand_id
1 'polypeptide(L)'
;MSKANTPWTSHDERHLINLRDTCSTPWDDIATILSRNISGCQQHYSILKQATASSLVTWTPAIDHAIIDARGRGLSIKNVSAELGIWAPAVTDRWAWLLRSHSVPPDVLAVWRRKEDVVFTADEDAFIVKMYIQGLSDEQIYKECASKEKSRVDVVRRRKELTNEGAAGGLYVRMLGVGNGEVKTGLDRAMGKKKYGWMK
;
A
#
# COMPACT_ATOMS: atom_id res chain seq x y z
N MET A 1 30.66 14.95 -22.94
CA MET A 1 29.65 13.89 -23.17
C MET A 1 28.90 13.67 -21.88
N SER A 2 27.57 13.84 -21.89
CA SER A 2 26.74 13.74 -20.67
C SER A 2 26.69 12.30 -20.15
N LYS A 3 26.95 12.11 -18.85
CA LYS A 3 26.86 10.82 -18.13
C LYS A 3 25.45 10.57 -17.57
N ALA A 4 24.41 11.22 -18.11
CA ALA A 4 23.06 11.17 -17.56
C ALA A 4 22.52 9.73 -17.35
N ASN A 5 22.91 8.77 -18.19
CA ASN A 5 22.47 7.37 -18.10
C ASN A 5 23.56 6.39 -17.65
N THR A 6 24.72 6.87 -17.20
CA THR A 6 25.81 5.98 -16.77
C THR A 6 25.55 5.51 -15.32
N PRO A 7 25.76 4.23 -14.97
CA PRO A 7 25.65 3.78 -13.58
C PRO A 7 26.60 4.58 -12.67
N TRP A 8 26.21 4.78 -11.42
CA TRP A 8 27.04 5.46 -10.43
C TRP A 8 28.21 4.56 -10.03
N THR A 9 29.42 5.12 -10.07
CA THR A 9 30.62 4.41 -9.62
C THR A 9 30.97 4.83 -8.19
N SER A 10 31.66 3.98 -7.44
CA SER A 10 32.11 4.33 -6.08
C SER A 10 33.06 5.52 -6.04
N HIS A 11 33.68 5.89 -7.16
CA HIS A 11 34.43 7.13 -7.28
C HIS A 11 33.49 8.34 -7.41
N ASP A 12 32.51 8.28 -8.31
CA ASP A 12 31.50 9.34 -8.49
C ASP A 12 30.73 9.60 -7.19
N GLU A 13 30.40 8.55 -6.42
CA GLU A 13 29.69 8.64 -5.14
C GLU A 13 30.50 9.36 -4.07
N ARG A 14 31.77 8.99 -3.90
CA ARG A 14 32.69 9.68 -2.97
C ARG A 14 32.90 11.13 -3.37
N HIS A 15 33.01 11.40 -4.67
CA HIS A 15 33.18 12.75 -5.18
C HIS A 15 31.94 13.61 -4.93
N LEU A 16 30.74 13.05 -5.18
CA LEU A 16 29.46 13.69 -4.88
C LEU A 16 29.31 14.04 -3.39
N ILE A 17 29.63 13.10 -2.50
CA ILE A 17 29.58 13.33 -1.05
C ILE A 17 30.58 14.42 -0.66
N ASN A 18 31.81 14.39 -1.17
CA ASN A 18 32.84 15.37 -0.82
C ASN A 18 32.45 16.80 -1.28
N LEU A 19 32.00 16.94 -2.52
CA LEU A 19 31.55 18.24 -3.05
C LEU A 19 30.39 18.80 -2.23
N ARG A 20 29.47 17.94 -1.79
CA ARG A 20 28.29 18.38 -1.06
C ARG A 20 28.56 18.64 0.43
N ASP A 21 29.23 17.73 1.12
CA ASP A 21 29.38 17.76 2.58
C ASP A 21 30.62 18.57 3.02
N THR A 22 31.71 18.52 2.25
CA THR A 22 32.96 19.23 2.59
C THR A 22 33.01 20.60 1.93
N CYS A 23 32.72 20.66 0.63
CA CYS A 23 32.87 21.89 -0.15
C CYS A 23 31.61 22.76 -0.19
N SER A 24 30.48 22.27 0.33
CA SER A 24 29.17 22.96 0.31
C SER A 24 28.76 23.45 -1.09
N THR A 25 29.18 22.75 -2.14
CA THR A 25 28.98 23.18 -3.53
C THR A 25 27.48 23.15 -3.90
N PRO A 26 26.98 24.14 -4.67
CA PRO A 26 25.60 24.14 -5.15
C PRO A 26 25.38 23.03 -6.18
N TRP A 27 24.12 22.60 -6.33
CA TRP A 27 23.79 21.44 -7.15
C TRP A 27 24.06 21.63 -8.65
N ASP A 28 23.98 22.87 -9.14
CA ASP A 28 24.26 23.21 -10.54
C ASP A 28 25.74 22.98 -10.89
N ASP A 29 26.64 23.36 -9.99
CA ASP A 29 28.08 23.15 -10.14
C ASP A 29 28.44 21.66 -9.99
N ILE A 30 27.84 20.96 -9.04
CA ILE A 30 28.00 19.51 -8.86
C ILE A 30 27.57 18.76 -10.13
N ALA A 31 26.43 19.12 -10.70
CA ALA A 31 25.91 18.53 -11.93
C ALA A 31 26.88 18.74 -13.10
N THR A 32 27.48 19.94 -13.19
CA THR A 32 28.50 20.27 -14.21
C THR A 32 29.77 19.45 -14.01
N ILE A 33 30.31 19.41 -12.80
CA ILE A 33 31.54 18.68 -12.45
C ILE A 33 31.40 17.19 -12.72
N LEU A 34 30.28 16.58 -12.31
CA LEU A 34 30.01 15.15 -12.51
C LEU A 34 29.45 14.85 -13.91
N SER A 35 29.17 15.87 -14.72
CA SER A 35 28.53 15.77 -16.03
C SER A 35 27.23 14.96 -15.99
N ARG A 36 26.42 15.18 -14.95
CA ARG A 36 25.13 14.50 -14.69
C ARG A 36 24.00 15.52 -14.52
N ASN A 37 22.76 15.06 -14.48
CA ASN A 37 21.62 15.92 -14.21
C ASN A 37 21.53 16.30 -12.72
N ILE A 38 21.02 17.50 -12.45
CA ILE A 38 20.82 18.01 -11.08
C ILE A 38 19.94 17.06 -10.26
N SER A 39 18.79 16.67 -10.82
CA SER A 39 17.82 15.79 -10.13
C SER A 39 18.43 14.43 -9.80
N GLY A 40 19.26 13.86 -10.67
CA GLY A 40 19.91 12.57 -10.41
C GLY A 40 21.00 12.68 -9.35
N CYS A 41 21.77 13.78 -9.32
CA CYS A 41 22.73 14.04 -8.23
C CYS A 41 22.02 14.18 -6.88
N GLN A 42 20.91 14.91 -6.82
CA GLN A 42 20.11 15.07 -5.59
C GLN A 42 19.52 13.74 -5.13
N GLN A 43 18.91 12.99 -6.05
CA GLN A 43 18.31 11.69 -5.74
C GLN A 43 19.37 10.70 -5.26
N HIS A 44 20.50 10.60 -5.95
CA HIS A 44 21.58 9.67 -5.58
C HIS A 44 22.25 10.06 -4.27
N TYR A 45 22.50 11.36 -4.05
CA TYR A 45 23.00 11.84 -2.76
C TYR A 45 22.05 11.48 -1.62
N SER A 46 20.74 11.67 -1.82
CA SER A 46 19.73 11.25 -0.83
C SER A 46 19.91 9.77 -0.51
N ILE A 47 19.93 8.88 -1.52
CA ILE A 47 20.14 7.43 -1.38
C ILE A 47 21.42 7.12 -0.58
N LEU A 48 22.55 7.77 -0.89
CA LEU A 48 23.82 7.57 -0.17
C LEU A 48 23.73 7.97 1.30
N LYS A 49 23.09 9.10 1.61
CA LYS A 49 22.85 9.50 3.00
C LYS A 49 21.89 8.53 3.68
N GLN A 50 20.91 7.97 2.95
CA GLN A 50 20.03 6.96 3.52
C GLN A 50 20.79 5.69 3.88
N ALA A 51 21.59 5.17 2.95
CA ALA A 51 22.41 3.98 3.16
C ALA A 51 23.39 4.17 4.33
N THR A 52 23.99 5.35 4.45
CA THR A 52 24.91 5.68 5.55
C THR A 52 24.18 5.73 6.89
N ALA A 53 23.00 6.35 6.96
CA ALA A 53 22.23 6.38 8.20
C ALA A 53 21.72 4.98 8.61
N SER A 54 21.33 4.16 7.64
CA SER A 54 20.95 2.77 7.86
C SER A 54 22.12 1.88 8.30
N SER A 55 23.36 2.17 7.88
CA SER A 55 24.55 1.40 8.28
C SER A 55 25.04 1.69 9.70
N LEU A 56 24.64 2.82 10.28
CA LEU A 56 24.93 3.17 11.67
C LEU A 56 24.10 2.37 12.68
N VAL A 57 23.02 1.72 12.24
CA VAL A 57 22.16 0.91 13.10
C VAL A 57 22.67 -0.52 13.14
N THR A 58 23.05 -0.99 14.33
CA THR A 58 23.35 -2.42 14.54
C THR A 58 22.02 -3.16 14.68
N TRP A 59 21.61 -3.87 13.63
CA TRP A 59 20.38 -4.65 13.64
C TRP A 59 20.53 -5.88 14.53
N THR A 60 19.64 -6.00 15.51
CA THR A 60 19.57 -7.15 16.41
C THR A 60 18.19 -7.79 16.34
N PRO A 61 18.05 -9.08 16.71
CA PRO A 61 16.73 -9.71 16.80
C PRO A 61 15.77 -8.94 17.71
N ALA A 62 16.28 -8.32 18.78
CA ALA A 62 15.48 -7.50 19.69
C ALA A 62 14.86 -6.28 18.99
N ILE A 63 15.63 -5.60 18.12
CA ILE A 63 15.13 -4.47 17.33
C ILE A 63 14.12 -4.95 16.30
N ASP A 64 14.37 -6.09 15.64
CA ASP A 64 13.42 -6.67 14.69
C ASP A 64 12.09 -7.02 15.37
N HIS A 65 12.14 -7.63 16.56
CA HIS A 65 10.96 -7.89 17.38
C HIS A 65 10.22 -6.62 17.75
N ALA A 66 10.93 -5.56 18.14
CA ALA A 66 10.31 -4.28 18.48
C ALA A 66 9.63 -3.61 17.27
N ILE A 67 10.23 -3.71 16.08
CA ILE A 67 9.60 -3.26 14.83
C ILE A 67 8.34 -4.09 14.54
N ILE A 68 8.43 -5.42 14.63
CA ILE A 68 7.29 -6.32 14.36
C ILE A 68 6.14 -6.06 15.35
N ASP A 69 6.45 -5.92 16.64
CA ASP A 69 5.46 -5.60 17.67
C ASP A 69 4.77 -4.26 17.40
N ALA A 70 5.55 -3.20 17.17
CA ALA A 70 5.01 -1.87 16.90
C ALA A 70 4.15 -1.86 15.63
N ARG A 71 4.56 -2.61 14.60
CA ARG A 71 3.73 -2.82 13.41
C ARG A 71 2.49 -3.65 13.73
N GLY A 72 2.57 -4.68 14.57
CA GLY A 72 1.41 -5.45 15.04
C GLY A 72 0.38 -4.60 15.77
N ARG A 73 0.84 -3.60 16.54
CA ARG A 73 0.01 -2.57 17.19
C ARG A 73 -0.60 -1.54 16.22
N GLY A 74 -0.28 -1.60 14.93
CA GLY A 74 -0.80 -0.68 13.91
C GLY A 74 -0.04 0.65 13.80
N LEU A 75 1.17 0.75 14.35
CA LEU A 75 1.94 2.01 14.27
C LEU A 75 2.51 2.25 12.86
N SER A 76 2.48 3.52 12.44
CA SER A 76 3.16 3.98 11.23
C SER A 76 4.68 3.90 11.40
N ILE A 77 5.43 3.75 10.29
CA ILE A 77 6.90 3.70 10.34
C ILE A 77 7.51 4.93 11.01
N LYS A 78 6.89 6.11 10.84
CA LYS A 78 7.31 7.34 11.52
C LYS A 78 7.21 7.23 13.04
N ASN A 79 6.15 6.58 13.54
CA ASN A 79 5.97 6.38 14.98
C ASN A 79 6.91 5.30 15.52
N VAL A 80 7.12 4.21 14.77
CA VAL A 80 8.11 3.18 15.12
C VAL A 80 9.52 3.79 15.19
N SER A 81 9.87 4.64 14.23
CA SER A 81 11.11 5.40 14.21
C SER A 81 11.29 6.26 15.46
N ALA A 82 10.25 6.99 15.85
CA ALA A 82 10.27 7.82 17.05
C ALA A 82 10.39 6.99 18.34
N GLU A 83 9.67 5.87 18.45
CA GLU A 83 9.74 4.97 19.62
C GLU A 83 11.12 4.34 19.77
N LEU A 84 11.75 3.92 18.67
CA LEU A 84 13.05 3.22 18.69
C LEU A 84 14.24 4.18 18.68
N GLY A 85 14.02 5.48 18.44
CA GLY A 85 15.11 6.44 18.21
C GLY A 85 15.92 6.13 16.95
N ILE A 86 15.36 5.35 16.02
CA ILE A 86 16.01 4.94 14.77
C ILE A 86 15.45 5.79 13.65
N TRP A 87 16.29 6.16 12.69
CA TRP A 87 15.87 6.96 11.55
C TRP A 87 14.83 6.24 10.66
N ALA A 88 13.75 6.94 10.28
CA ALA A 88 12.57 6.30 9.67
C ALA A 88 12.81 5.54 8.36
N PRO A 89 13.64 6.03 7.41
CA PRO A 89 14.00 5.24 6.23
C PRO A 89 14.75 3.95 6.59
N ALA A 90 15.62 3.94 7.61
CA ALA A 90 16.28 2.72 8.06
C ALA A 90 15.28 1.67 8.59
N VAL A 91 14.26 2.12 9.33
CA VAL A 91 13.14 1.25 9.75
C VAL A 91 12.33 0.75 8.55
N THR A 92 12.15 1.58 7.53
CA THR A 92 11.44 1.22 6.28
C THR A 92 12.18 0.11 5.54
N ASP A 93 13.49 0.29 5.35
CA ASP A 93 14.35 -0.68 4.67
C ASP A 93 14.39 -2.00 5.43
N ARG A 94 14.53 -1.94 6.77
CA ARG A 94 14.53 -3.12 7.62
C ARG A 94 13.19 -3.85 7.59
N TRP A 95 12.07 -3.12 7.65
CA TRP A 95 10.74 -3.71 7.52
C TRP A 95 10.55 -4.41 6.17
N ALA A 96 11.01 -3.79 5.07
CA ALA A 96 10.97 -4.43 3.76
C ALA A 96 11.83 -5.70 3.70
N TRP A 97 12.98 -5.71 4.36
CA TRP A 97 13.81 -6.91 4.51
C TRP A 97 13.12 -8.01 5.35
N LEU A 98 12.47 -7.66 6.47
CA LEU A 98 11.71 -8.59 7.30
C LEU A 98 10.54 -9.23 6.54
N LEU A 99 9.87 -8.46 5.67
CA LEU A 99 8.82 -8.97 4.79
C LEU A 99 9.36 -9.97 3.75
N ARG A 100 10.46 -9.64 3.07
CA ARG A 100 11.08 -10.51 2.05
C ARG A 100 11.69 -11.78 2.64
N SER A 101 12.17 -11.71 3.87
CA SER A 101 12.74 -12.85 4.61
C SER A 101 11.68 -13.69 5.31
N HIS A 102 10.38 -13.38 5.16
CA HIS A 102 9.27 -14.08 5.81
C HIS A 102 9.38 -14.14 7.34
N SER A 103 10.05 -13.16 7.95
CA SER A 103 10.24 -13.08 9.40
C SER A 103 9.06 -12.41 10.13
N VAL A 104 8.11 -11.84 9.39
CA VAL A 104 6.93 -11.16 9.94
C VAL A 104 5.79 -12.18 10.13
N PRO A 105 5.24 -12.30 11.34
CA PRO A 105 4.11 -13.19 11.62
C PRO A 105 2.83 -12.87 10.80
N PRO A 106 2.02 -13.87 10.42
CA PRO A 106 0.84 -13.68 9.57
C PRO A 106 -0.26 -12.80 10.17
N ASP A 107 -0.40 -12.80 11.50
CA ASP A 107 -1.32 -11.96 12.27
C ASP A 107 -0.94 -10.47 12.17
N VAL A 108 0.35 -10.14 12.25
CA VAL A 108 0.85 -8.77 12.04
C VAL A 108 0.59 -8.33 10.60
N LEU A 109 0.79 -9.21 9.61
CA LEU A 109 0.43 -8.92 8.22
C LEU A 109 -1.08 -8.70 8.07
N ALA A 110 -1.90 -9.45 8.80
CA ALA A 110 -3.35 -9.31 8.76
C ALA A 110 -3.81 -7.93 9.27
N VAL A 111 -3.17 -7.37 10.30
CA VAL A 111 -3.48 -6.01 10.80
C VAL A 111 -3.38 -4.97 9.69
N TRP A 112 -2.36 -5.06 8.83
CA TRP A 112 -2.16 -4.11 7.73
C TRP A 112 -2.86 -4.48 6.43
N ARG A 113 -3.29 -5.74 6.28
CA ARG A 113 -4.12 -6.20 5.16
C ARG A 113 -5.61 -5.98 5.39
N ARG A 114 -6.04 -5.76 6.63
CA ARG A 114 -7.38 -5.29 6.95
C ARG A 114 -7.52 -3.88 6.39
N LYS A 115 -8.01 -3.77 5.15
CA LYS A 115 -8.82 -2.62 4.78
C LYS A 115 -10.01 -2.63 5.73
N GLU A 116 -10.37 -1.48 6.29
CA GLU A 116 -11.69 -1.33 6.90
C GLU A 116 -12.72 -1.88 5.91
N ASP A 117 -13.65 -2.71 6.38
CA ASP A 117 -14.69 -3.25 5.51
C ASP A 117 -15.49 -2.08 4.96
N VAL A 118 -15.25 -1.75 3.70
CA VAL A 118 -15.95 -0.69 3.00
C VAL A 118 -17.39 -1.13 2.84
N VAL A 119 -18.28 -0.57 3.65
CA VAL A 119 -19.72 -0.87 3.60
C VAL A 119 -20.33 -0.14 2.42
N PHE A 120 -20.88 -0.91 1.48
CA PHE A 120 -21.71 -0.38 0.40
C PHE A 120 -23.18 -0.41 0.83
N THR A 121 -23.90 0.67 0.56
CA THR A 121 -25.35 0.72 0.74
C THR A 121 -26.05 -0.02 -0.40
N ALA A 122 -27.30 -0.41 -0.20
CA ALA A 122 -28.10 -1.05 -1.24
C ALA A 122 -28.25 -0.16 -2.49
N ASP A 123 -28.34 1.17 -2.29
CA ASP A 123 -28.44 2.14 -3.37
C ASP A 123 -27.16 2.24 -4.19
N GLU A 124 -26.00 2.17 -3.53
CA GLU A 124 -24.70 2.15 -4.22
C GLU A 124 -24.50 0.85 -4.99
N ASP A 125 -24.87 -0.31 -4.42
CA ASP A 125 -24.83 -1.59 -5.12
C ASP A 125 -25.74 -1.55 -6.36
N ALA A 126 -26.95 -0.99 -6.22
CA ALA A 126 -27.88 -0.83 -7.32
C ALA A 126 -27.33 0.10 -8.41
N PHE A 127 -26.70 1.20 -8.01
CA PHE A 127 -26.07 2.14 -8.93
C PHE A 127 -24.93 1.49 -9.72
N ILE A 128 -24.00 0.82 -9.03
CA ILE A 128 -22.86 0.12 -9.63
C ILE A 128 -23.33 -0.90 -10.67
N VAL A 129 -24.33 -1.71 -10.33
CA VAL A 129 -24.88 -2.72 -11.21
C VAL A 129 -25.58 -2.09 -12.42
N LYS A 130 -26.38 -1.04 -12.20
CA LYS A 130 -27.08 -0.33 -13.28
C LYS A 130 -26.09 0.27 -14.29
N MET A 131 -25.06 0.96 -13.81
CA MET A 131 -24.04 1.56 -14.67
C MET A 131 -23.25 0.49 -15.44
N TYR A 132 -22.96 -0.64 -14.81
CA TYR A 132 -22.31 -1.77 -15.48
C TYR A 132 -23.18 -2.39 -16.58
N ILE A 133 -24.48 -2.58 -16.35
CA ILE A 133 -25.43 -3.07 -17.36
C ILE A 133 -25.52 -2.09 -18.54
N GLN A 134 -25.39 -0.79 -18.30
CA GLN A 134 -25.32 0.25 -19.33
C GLN A 134 -24.00 0.26 -20.12
N GLY A 135 -23.06 -0.64 -19.81
CA GLY A 135 -21.80 -0.78 -20.53
C GLY A 135 -20.72 0.23 -20.12
N LEU A 136 -20.89 0.94 -19.01
CA LEU A 136 -19.88 1.87 -18.52
C LEU A 136 -18.67 1.13 -17.99
N SER A 137 -17.49 1.70 -18.23
CA SER A 137 -16.24 1.16 -17.70
C SER A 137 -16.15 1.34 -16.18
N ASP A 138 -15.38 0.47 -15.52
CA ASP A 138 -15.08 0.56 -14.08
C ASP A 138 -14.58 1.97 -13.66
N GLU A 139 -13.87 2.67 -14.56
CA GLU A 139 -13.39 4.03 -14.34
C GLU A 139 -14.52 5.06 -14.33
N GLN A 140 -15.49 4.92 -15.22
CA GLN A 140 -16.66 5.79 -15.27
C GLN A 140 -17.59 5.50 -14.09
N ILE A 141 -17.82 4.21 -13.78
CA ILE A 141 -18.61 3.80 -12.62
C ILE A 141 -18.02 4.40 -11.34
N TYR A 142 -16.70 4.36 -11.17
CA TYR A 142 -16.04 4.96 -10.02
C TYR A 142 -16.24 6.49 -9.95
N LYS A 143 -16.09 7.20 -11.08
CA LYS A 143 -16.26 8.66 -11.12
C LYS A 143 -17.70 9.11 -10.83
N GLU A 144 -18.67 8.32 -11.27
CA GLU A 144 -20.10 8.60 -11.10
C GLU A 144 -20.64 8.08 -9.77
N CYS A 145 -19.97 7.10 -9.15
CA CYS A 145 -20.33 6.59 -7.82
C CYS A 145 -20.05 7.69 -6.78
N ALA A 146 -21.11 8.24 -6.20
CA ALA A 146 -21.10 9.43 -5.34
C ALA A 146 -20.37 9.27 -3.99
N SER A 147 -19.63 8.19 -3.77
CA SER A 147 -18.95 7.91 -2.51
C SER A 147 -17.49 8.42 -2.55
N LYS A 148 -17.27 9.65 -2.08
CA LYS A 148 -15.93 10.26 -1.95
C LYS A 148 -14.96 9.46 -1.05
N GLU A 149 -15.47 8.55 -0.24
CA GLU A 149 -14.70 7.78 0.75
C GLU A 149 -14.26 6.40 0.25
N LYS A 150 -14.78 5.93 -0.89
CA LYS A 150 -14.52 4.56 -1.39
C LYS A 150 -13.49 4.60 -2.50
N SER A 151 -12.49 3.73 -2.44
CA SER A 151 -11.47 3.69 -3.49
C SER A 151 -12.00 3.00 -4.74
N ARG A 152 -11.43 3.36 -5.91
CA ARG A 152 -11.66 2.68 -7.19
C ARG A 152 -11.56 1.16 -7.07
N VAL A 153 -10.57 0.66 -6.33
CA VAL A 153 -10.35 -0.78 -6.13
C VAL A 153 -11.54 -1.42 -5.41
N ASP A 154 -12.16 -0.72 -4.47
CA ASP A 154 -13.30 -1.24 -3.71
C ASP A 154 -14.55 -1.29 -4.58
N VAL A 155 -14.79 -0.27 -5.42
CA VAL A 155 -15.91 -0.26 -6.39
C VAL A 155 -15.77 -1.39 -7.41
N VAL A 156 -14.57 -1.61 -7.96
CA VAL A 156 -14.33 -2.70 -8.92
C VAL A 156 -14.52 -4.07 -8.25
N ARG A 157 -13.99 -4.24 -7.04
CA ARG A 157 -14.18 -5.46 -6.26
C ARG A 157 -15.67 -5.70 -6.00
N ARG A 158 -16.40 -4.67 -5.57
CA ARG A 158 -17.83 -4.76 -5.29
C ARG A 158 -18.66 -5.08 -6.54
N ARG A 159 -18.36 -4.45 -7.67
CA ARG A 159 -18.98 -4.77 -8.96
C ARG A 159 -18.80 -6.25 -9.31
N LYS A 160 -17.58 -6.78 -9.20
CA LYS A 160 -17.29 -8.21 -9.44
C LYS A 160 -18.10 -9.11 -8.52
N GLU A 161 -18.19 -8.77 -7.24
CA GLU A 161 -19.02 -9.49 -6.27
C GLU A 161 -20.51 -9.47 -6.65
N LEU A 162 -21.04 -8.34 -7.11
CA LEU A 162 -22.45 -8.20 -7.49
C LEU A 162 -22.80 -8.90 -8.81
N THR A 163 -21.83 -9.03 -9.73
CA THR A 163 -22.03 -9.64 -11.04
C THR A 163 -21.69 -11.12 -11.10
N ASN A 164 -20.92 -11.64 -10.14
CA ASN A 164 -20.61 -13.07 -10.08
C ASN A 164 -21.84 -13.86 -9.63
N GLU A 165 -22.16 -14.93 -10.37
CA GLU A 165 -23.24 -15.86 -10.07
C GLU A 165 -23.00 -16.54 -8.71
N GLY A 166 -23.63 -16.01 -7.66
CA GLY A 166 -23.57 -16.56 -6.30
C GLY A 166 -23.23 -15.57 -5.20
N ALA A 167 -22.73 -14.37 -5.52
CA ALA A 167 -22.41 -13.36 -4.51
C ALA A 167 -23.44 -12.21 -4.51
N ALA A 168 -23.84 -11.80 -3.30
CA ALA A 168 -24.72 -10.66 -3.03
C ALA A 168 -26.07 -10.63 -3.78
N GLY A 169 -26.91 -11.65 -3.57
CA GLY A 169 -28.37 -11.50 -3.60
C GLY A 169 -29.01 -11.36 -4.99
N GLY A 170 -28.35 -11.83 -6.05
CA GLY A 170 -28.93 -11.90 -7.40
C GLY A 170 -29.37 -10.54 -7.95
N LEU A 171 -28.81 -9.42 -7.45
CA LEU A 171 -29.21 -8.08 -7.85
C LEU A 171 -28.96 -7.85 -9.35
N TYR A 172 -27.81 -8.30 -9.87
CA TYR A 172 -27.50 -8.28 -11.29
C TYR A 172 -28.53 -9.05 -12.12
N VAL A 173 -28.85 -10.29 -11.72
CA VAL A 173 -29.85 -11.14 -12.38
C VAL A 173 -31.26 -10.52 -12.35
N ARG A 174 -31.64 -9.90 -11.23
CA ARG A 174 -32.91 -9.17 -11.08
C ARG A 174 -32.98 -7.94 -11.97
N MET A 175 -31.90 -7.16 -12.06
CA MET A 175 -31.84 -5.99 -12.95
C MET A 175 -31.82 -6.35 -14.44
N LEU A 176 -31.31 -7.53 -14.78
CA LEU A 176 -31.43 -8.09 -16.13
C LEU A 176 -32.83 -8.67 -16.44
N GLY A 177 -33.71 -8.76 -15.43
CA GLY A 177 -35.07 -9.30 -15.60
C GLY A 177 -35.14 -10.83 -15.72
N VAL A 178 -34.11 -11.57 -15.27
CA VAL A 178 -33.96 -13.02 -15.55
C VAL A 178 -34.28 -13.92 -14.34
N GLY A 179 -34.62 -13.39 -13.16
CA GLY A 179 -34.86 -14.25 -11.99
C GLY A 179 -35.73 -13.66 -10.88
N ASN A 180 -36.76 -14.42 -10.49
CA ASN A 180 -37.73 -14.13 -9.43
C ASN A 180 -37.37 -14.90 -8.14
N GLY A 181 -36.22 -14.61 -7.54
CA GLY A 181 -35.73 -15.29 -6.33
C GLY A 181 -35.73 -14.37 -5.10
N GLU A 182 -36.38 -14.80 -4.02
CA GLU A 182 -36.47 -14.11 -2.73
C GLU A 182 -35.12 -13.63 -2.17
N VAL A 183 -35.13 -12.42 -1.59
CA VAL A 183 -33.97 -11.78 -0.97
C VAL A 183 -33.76 -12.35 0.43
N LYS A 184 -32.72 -13.17 0.64
CA LYS A 184 -32.19 -13.38 2.00
C LYS A 184 -31.52 -12.10 2.45
N THR A 185 -32.12 -11.44 3.43
CA THR A 185 -31.68 -10.16 3.96
C THR A 185 -30.34 -10.30 4.71
N GLY A 186 -29.66 -9.16 4.97
CA GLY A 186 -28.46 -9.14 5.80
C GLY A 186 -28.69 -9.73 7.21
N LEU A 187 -29.93 -9.68 7.69
CA LEU A 187 -30.36 -10.30 8.95
C LEU A 187 -30.30 -11.83 8.89
N ASP A 188 -30.70 -12.44 7.77
CA ASP A 188 -30.64 -13.89 7.56
C ASP A 188 -29.20 -14.43 7.54
N ARG A 189 -28.24 -13.61 7.06
CA ARG A 189 -26.81 -13.93 7.13
C ARG A 189 -26.24 -13.79 8.54
N ALA A 190 -26.74 -12.84 9.33
CA ALA A 190 -26.34 -12.66 10.72
C ALA A 190 -26.87 -13.78 11.62
N MET A 191 -28.09 -14.25 11.36
CA MET A 191 -28.77 -15.32 12.12
C MET A 191 -28.31 -16.74 11.73
N GLY A 192 -27.76 -16.93 10.52
CA GLY A 192 -27.34 -18.24 10.01
C GLY A 192 -25.99 -18.78 10.53
N LYS A 193 -25.19 -17.97 11.23
CA LYS A 193 -23.95 -18.45 11.86
C LYS A 193 -24.28 -19.17 13.17
N LYS A 194 -24.66 -20.46 13.10
CA LYS A 194 -24.60 -21.34 14.27
C LYS A 194 -23.16 -21.36 14.79
N LYS A 195 -22.93 -20.67 15.90
CA LYS A 195 -21.62 -20.43 16.52
C LYS A 195 -20.94 -21.71 17.04
N TYR A 196 -21.63 -22.87 17.04
CA TYR A 196 -21.09 -24.15 17.50
C TYR A 196 -21.68 -25.33 16.69
N GLY A 197 -20.97 -25.79 15.65
CA GLY A 197 -21.30 -26.99 14.88
C GLY A 197 -20.53 -28.26 15.30
N TRP A 198 -19.88 -28.24 16.47
CA TRP A 198 -18.95 -29.27 16.95
C TRP A 198 -19.50 -30.03 18.17
N MET A 199 -20.70 -29.71 18.63
CA MET A 199 -21.42 -30.46 19.65
C MET A 199 -22.53 -31.26 18.99
N LYS A 200 -22.18 -32.43 18.49
CA LYS A 200 -23.04 -33.62 18.47
C LYS A 200 -22.16 -34.83 18.77
#